data_AF-A0A8J2SBD3-F1
#
_entry.id   AF-A0A8J2SBD3-F1
#
_cell.length_a   1.000
_cell.length_b   1.000
_cell.length_c   1.000
_cell.angle_alpha   90.00
_cell.angle_beta   90.00
_cell.angle_gamma   90.00
#
_symmetry.space_group_name_H-M   'P 1'
#
loop_
_entity.id
_entity.type
_entity.pdbx_description
1 polymer ?
#
loop_
_entity_poly.entity_id
_entity_poly.type
_entity_poly.pdbx_seq_one_letter_code
_entity_poly.pdbx_strand_id
1 'polypeptide(L)'
;MPRTVSFHEPLACEPAAVFRTQREMKLGFITLHDVSPIQLHAVVFGLFASVVAPFGGFLASAIKRAYEVKDFDSLIPGHGGVTDRVDCEFIMALFVYVYHKTFIAEPEGWRALAAAAARLPEGDRRLLAGAIC
;
A
#
# COMPACT_ATOMS: atom_id res chain seq x y z
N MET A 1 -8.70 -6.73 -28.91
CA MET A 1 -7.43 -7.42 -28.61
C MET A 1 -6.81 -6.74 -27.39
N PRO A 2 -6.59 -7.43 -26.27
CA PRO A 2 -5.93 -6.82 -25.11
C PRO A 2 -4.43 -6.70 -25.43
N ARG A 3 -3.88 -5.49 -25.35
CA ARG A 3 -2.44 -5.27 -25.47
C ARG A 3 -1.77 -5.75 -24.18
N THR A 4 -0.87 -6.71 -24.31
CA THR A 4 0.07 -7.12 -23.27
C THR A 4 0.88 -5.91 -22.83
N VAL A 5 0.90 -5.62 -21.53
CA VAL A 5 1.71 -4.53 -20.96
C VAL A 5 3.17 -4.95 -21.00
N SER A 6 3.88 -4.55 -22.04
CA SER A 6 5.32 -4.77 -22.18
C SER A 6 6.05 -3.81 -21.25
N PHE A 7 6.84 -4.33 -20.30
CA PHE A 7 7.59 -3.56 -19.31
C PHE A 7 8.62 -2.56 -19.88
N HIS A 8 8.81 -2.56 -21.21
CA HIS A 8 9.81 -1.80 -21.95
C HIS A 8 9.23 -0.66 -22.81
N GLU A 9 7.91 -0.48 -22.84
CA GLU A 9 7.30 0.68 -23.49
C GLU A 9 7.49 1.90 -22.57
N PRO A 10 8.05 3.04 -23.04
CA PRO A 10 8.17 4.23 -22.21
C PRO A 10 6.78 4.66 -21.76
N LEU A 11 6.61 4.88 -20.44
CA LEU A 11 5.35 5.38 -19.90
C LEU A 11 4.94 6.64 -20.65
N ALA A 12 3.72 6.66 -21.18
CA ALA A 12 3.16 7.83 -21.85
C ALA A 12 2.83 8.98 -20.87
N CYS A 13 2.93 8.73 -19.56
CA CYS A 13 2.64 9.67 -18.48
C CYS A 13 3.78 9.79 -17.47
N GLU A 14 3.90 10.97 -16.87
CA GLU A 14 4.77 11.24 -15.74
C GLU A 14 4.25 10.50 -14.49
N PRO A 15 5.06 9.68 -13.81
CA PRO A 15 4.63 8.96 -12.61
C PRO A 15 4.38 9.91 -11.43
N ALA A 16 3.60 9.46 -10.44
CA ALA A 16 3.35 10.23 -9.22
C ALA A 16 4.67 10.61 -8.51
N ALA A 17 4.68 11.76 -7.83
CA ALA A 17 5.89 12.32 -7.21
C ALA A 17 6.57 11.36 -6.21
N VAL A 18 5.80 10.49 -5.57
CA VAL A 18 6.26 9.46 -4.63
C VAL A 18 7.21 8.42 -5.29
N PHE A 19 7.05 8.17 -6.59
CA PHE A 19 7.90 7.24 -7.34
C PHE A 19 9.07 7.91 -8.04
N ARG A 20 9.11 9.25 -8.10
CA ARG A 20 10.22 9.98 -8.72
C ARG A 20 11.39 10.06 -7.75
N THR A 21 12.56 9.63 -8.24
CA THR A 21 13.81 9.73 -7.49
C THR A 21 14.16 11.18 -7.21
N GLN A 22 14.38 11.49 -5.93
CA GLN A 22 14.88 12.79 -5.51
C GLN A 22 16.41 12.72 -5.48
N ARG A 23 17.07 13.70 -6.12
CA ARG A 23 18.54 13.77 -6.21
C ARG A 23 19.19 13.90 -4.83
N GLU A 24 18.56 14.65 -3.94
CA GLU A 24 18.97 14.80 -2.55
C GLU A 24 17.73 14.85 -1.65
N MET A 25 17.71 13.99 -0.63
CA MET A 25 16.72 14.00 0.43
C MET A 25 17.43 14.08 1.78
N LYS A 26 17.17 15.16 2.53
CA LYS A 26 17.73 15.36 3.87
C LYS A 26 16.79 14.78 4.92
N LEU A 27 17.27 13.77 5.66
CA LEU A 27 16.60 13.22 6.84
C LEU A 27 17.42 13.60 8.08
N GLY A 28 17.12 14.77 8.65
CA GLY A 28 17.90 15.34 9.75
C GLY A 28 19.34 15.65 9.34
N PHE A 29 20.31 14.95 9.96
CA PHE A 29 21.74 15.10 9.66
C PHE A 29 22.23 14.18 8.53
N ILE A 30 21.39 13.28 8.04
CA ILE A 30 21.75 12.31 6.99
C ILE A 30 21.22 12.81 5.65
N THR A 31 22.11 12.92 4.66
CA THR A 31 21.74 13.21 3.28
C THR A 31 21.71 11.91 2.49
N LEU A 32 20.54 11.56 1.98
CA LEU A 32 20.35 10.44 1.07
C LEU A 32 20.37 10.94 -0.37
N HIS A 33 21.19 10.33 -1.21
CA HIS A 33 21.28 10.66 -2.63
C HIS A 33 20.53 9.61 -3.46
N ASP A 34 19.86 10.07 -4.52
CA ASP A 34 19.15 9.23 -5.49
C ASP A 34 18.14 8.26 -4.85
N VAL A 35 17.38 8.75 -3.87
CA VAL A 35 16.34 7.97 -3.18
C VAL A 35 14.95 8.40 -3.63
N SER A 36 14.09 7.43 -3.95
CA SER A 36 12.67 7.69 -4.17
C SER A 36 11.89 7.63 -2.84
N PRO A 37 10.95 8.57 -2.59
CA PRO A 37 10.18 8.63 -1.34
C PRO A 37 9.48 7.32 -0.97
N ILE A 38 9.05 6.54 -1.98
CA ILE A 38 8.47 5.21 -1.77
C ILE A 38 9.37 4.24 -0.99
N GLN A 39 10.70 4.35 -1.13
CA GLN A 39 11.64 3.50 -0.40
C GLN A 39 11.60 3.79 1.10
N LEU A 40 11.43 5.06 1.50
CA LEU A 40 11.27 5.40 2.92
C LEU A 40 9.96 4.84 3.48
N HIS A 41 8.86 4.94 2.73
CA HIS A 41 7.59 4.35 3.13
C HIS A 41 7.69 2.82 3.27
N ALA A 42 8.42 2.15 2.37
CA ALA A 42 8.68 0.71 2.45
C ALA A 42 9.48 0.34 3.72
N VAL A 43 10.48 1.14 4.09
CA VAL A 43 11.23 0.95 5.35
C VAL A 43 10.29 1.09 6.56
N VAL A 44 9.41 2.09 6.57
CA VAL A 44 8.42 2.27 7.65
C VAL A 44 7.47 1.08 7.75
N PHE A 45 6.95 0.59 6.62
CA PHE A 45 6.12 -0.61 6.59
C PHE A 45 6.87 -1.84 7.13
N GLY A 46 8.12 -2.04 6.73
CA GLY A 46 8.95 -3.14 7.20
C GLY A 46 9.24 -3.10 8.69
N LEU A 47 9.55 -1.91 9.24
CA LEU A 47 9.75 -1.73 10.67
C LEU A 47 8.47 -1.93 11.48
N PHE A 48 7.33 -1.46 10.98
CA PHE A 48 6.05 -1.69 11.63
C PHE A 48 5.70 -3.19 11.62
N ALA A 49 5.85 -3.85 10.47
CA ALA A 49 5.58 -5.28 10.33
C ALA A 49 6.44 -6.12 11.27
N SER A 50 7.74 -5.83 11.40
CA SER A 50 8.65 -6.60 12.25
C SER A 50 8.32 -6.50 13.74
N VAL A 51 7.81 -5.34 14.17
CA VAL A 51 7.40 -5.14 15.56
C VAL A 51 6.03 -5.74 15.82
N VAL A 52 5.06 -5.57 14.92
CA VAL A 52 3.65 -5.92 15.16
C VAL A 52 3.32 -7.39 14.85
N ALA A 53 3.98 -8.01 13.87
CA ALA A 53 3.70 -9.40 13.51
C ALA A 53 3.84 -10.40 14.69
N PRO A 54 4.84 -10.29 15.58
CA PRO A 54 4.92 -11.12 16.78
C PRO A 54 3.74 -10.92 17.76
N PHE A 55 3.20 -9.70 17.87
CA PHE A 55 2.10 -9.40 18.79
C PHE A 55 0.75 -9.93 18.32
N GLY A 56 0.53 -10.06 17.00
CA GLY A 56 -0.69 -10.67 16.46
C GLY A 56 -0.90 -12.08 17.00
N GLY A 57 0.14 -12.94 16.87
CA GLY A 57 0.07 -14.31 17.37
C GLY A 57 -0.11 -14.41 18.90
N PHE A 58 0.40 -13.45 19.67
CA PHE A 58 0.14 -13.38 21.11
C PHE A 58 -1.30 -13.01 21.42
N LEU A 59 -1.92 -12.10 20.65
CA LEU A 59 -3.31 -11.72 20.81
C LEU A 59 -4.24 -12.91 20.52
N ALA A 60 -4.05 -13.63 19.42
CA ALA A 60 -4.86 -14.83 19.14
C ALA A 60 -4.67 -15.90 20.21
N SER A 61 -3.43 -16.12 20.68
CA SER A 61 -3.15 -17.03 21.79
C SER A 61 -3.88 -16.64 23.08
N ALA A 62 -3.91 -15.36 23.43
CA ALA A 62 -4.60 -14.85 24.61
C ALA A 62 -6.12 -15.04 24.52
N ILE A 63 -6.72 -14.73 23.36
CA ILE A 63 -8.16 -14.89 23.16
C ILE A 63 -8.54 -16.38 23.24
N LYS A 64 -7.76 -17.29 22.65
CA LYS A 64 -7.99 -18.75 22.77
C LYS A 64 -8.02 -19.22 24.23
N ARG A 65 -7.11 -18.69 25.08
CA ARG A 65 -7.10 -19.04 26.51
C ARG A 65 -8.27 -18.43 27.28
N ALA A 66 -8.76 -17.26 26.90
CA ALA A 66 -9.91 -16.62 27.55
C ALA A 66 -11.23 -17.39 27.32
N TYR A 67 -11.35 -18.10 26.20
CA TYR A 67 -12.55 -18.88 25.86
C TYR A 67 -12.42 -20.38 26.12
N GLU A 68 -11.28 -20.85 26.65
CA GLU A 68 -10.97 -22.29 26.82
C GLU A 68 -11.08 -23.12 25.52
N VAL A 69 -11.07 -22.45 24.36
CA VAL A 69 -11.14 -23.08 23.04
C VAL A 69 -9.73 -23.15 22.45
N LYS A 70 -9.31 -24.35 22.05
CA LYS A 70 -7.95 -24.59 21.54
C LYS A 70 -7.75 -24.10 20.11
N ASP A 71 -8.78 -24.20 19.27
CA ASP A 71 -8.78 -23.79 17.86
C ASP A 71 -10.16 -23.19 17.51
N PHE A 72 -10.20 -21.98 16.94
CA PHE A 72 -11.46 -21.30 16.56
C PHE A 72 -12.20 -21.99 15.42
N ASP A 73 -11.49 -22.76 14.61
CA ASP A 73 -12.00 -23.35 13.39
C ASP A 73 -11.27 -24.68 13.10
N SER A 74 -12.03 -25.70 12.72
CA SER A 74 -11.55 -27.03 12.34
C SER A 74 -11.78 -27.33 10.86
N LEU A 75 -11.94 -26.28 10.05
CA LEU A 75 -12.22 -26.39 8.62
C LEU A 75 -11.21 -27.24 7.84
N ILE A 76 -9.96 -27.35 8.30
CA ILE A 76 -8.95 -28.26 7.75
C ILE A 76 -8.23 -29.00 8.90
N PRO A 77 -8.45 -30.31 9.08
CA PRO A 77 -7.82 -31.07 10.15
C PRO A 77 -6.29 -31.08 9.97
N GLY A 78 -5.56 -30.57 10.97
CA GLY A 78 -4.10 -30.53 11.02
C GLY A 78 -3.43 -29.25 10.52
N HIS A 79 -4.18 -28.24 10.07
CA HIS A 79 -3.59 -27.02 9.47
C HIS A 79 -3.59 -25.76 10.37
N GLY A 80 -4.11 -25.84 11.60
CA GLY A 80 -4.31 -24.69 12.47
C GLY A 80 -5.50 -23.82 12.01
N GLY A 81 -6.09 -23.06 12.93
CA GLY A 81 -7.24 -22.22 12.61
C GLY A 81 -6.87 -21.10 11.63
N VAL A 82 -7.71 -20.84 10.62
CA VAL A 82 -7.53 -19.71 9.69
C VAL A 82 -7.39 -18.40 10.47
N THR A 83 -8.17 -18.24 11.54
CA THR A 83 -8.15 -17.08 12.44
C THR A 83 -6.78 -16.78 13.05
N ASP A 84 -5.94 -17.79 13.32
CA ASP A 84 -4.57 -17.60 13.82
C ASP A 84 -3.59 -17.16 12.73
N ARG A 85 -4.00 -17.23 11.46
CA ARG A 85 -3.20 -16.78 10.30
C ARG A 85 -3.68 -15.44 9.74
N VAL A 86 -4.82 -14.92 10.20
CA VAL A 86 -5.36 -13.63 9.76
C VAL A 86 -5.42 -12.58 10.87
N ASP A 87 -5.04 -12.93 12.10
CA ASP A 87 -4.99 -12.05 13.25
C ASP A 87 -3.99 -10.89 13.05
N CYS A 88 -2.78 -11.20 12.57
CA CYS A 88 -1.75 -10.20 12.28
C CYS A 88 -2.00 -9.50 10.92
N GLU A 89 -2.45 -10.23 9.89
CA GLU A 89 -2.83 -9.65 8.60
C GLU A 89 -3.90 -8.57 8.74
N PHE A 90 -4.89 -8.73 9.61
CA PHE A 90 -5.95 -7.74 9.78
C PHE A 90 -5.42 -6.41 10.34
N ILE A 91 -4.54 -6.49 11.35
CA ILE A 91 -3.88 -5.31 11.94
C ILE A 91 -2.97 -4.64 10.92
N MET A 92 -2.22 -5.43 10.15
CA MET A 92 -1.34 -4.94 9.08
C MET A 92 -2.14 -4.26 7.97
N ALA A 93 -3.25 -4.86 7.52
CA ALA A 93 -4.11 -4.29 6.48
C ALA A 93 -4.71 -2.95 6.91
N LEU A 94 -5.18 -2.84 8.16
CA LEU A 94 -5.69 -1.59 8.71
C LEU A 94 -4.61 -0.50 8.73
N PHE A 95 -3.40 -0.84 9.20
CA PHE A 95 -2.28 0.09 9.22
C PHE A 95 -1.92 0.57 7.81
N VAL A 96 -1.76 -0.35 6.85
CA VAL A 96 -1.43 -0.01 5.47
C VAL A 96 -2.51 0.89 4.86
N TYR A 97 -3.78 0.62 5.10
CA TYR A 97 -4.88 1.44 4.60
C TYR A 97 -4.82 2.88 5.12
N VAL A 98 -4.71 3.04 6.44
CA VAL A 98 -4.65 4.37 7.08
C VAL A 98 -3.38 5.10 6.67
N TYR A 99 -2.25 4.42 6.68
CA TYR A 99 -0.96 5.01 6.31
C TYR A 99 -0.96 5.46 4.85
N HIS A 100 -1.43 4.60 3.94
CA HIS A 100 -1.55 4.95 2.53
C HIS A 100 -2.45 6.17 2.35
N LYS A 101 -3.62 6.21 2.98
CA LYS A 101 -4.55 7.35 2.85
C LYS A 101 -4.03 8.65 3.45
N THR A 102 -3.16 8.59 4.46
CA THR A 102 -2.67 9.76 5.18
C THR A 102 -1.37 10.30 4.58
N PHE A 103 -0.47 9.42 4.14
CA PHE A 103 0.90 9.80 3.76
C PHE A 103 1.23 9.57 2.27
N ILE A 104 0.53 8.65 1.58
CA ILE A 104 0.86 8.26 0.20
C ILE A 104 -0.16 8.80 -0.80
N ALA A 105 -1.44 8.75 -0.46
CA ALA A 105 -2.53 9.17 -1.33
C ALA A 105 -2.50 10.70 -1.48
N GLU A 106 -2.17 11.19 -2.67
CA GLU A 106 -2.35 12.60 -2.96
C GLU A 106 -3.85 12.94 -2.99
N PRO A 107 -4.31 13.94 -2.22
CA PRO A 107 -5.71 14.37 -2.22
C PRO A 107 -6.14 15.03 -3.55
N GLU A 108 -5.18 15.34 -4.42
CA GLU A 108 -5.35 16.10 -5.66
C GLU A 108 -5.70 15.23 -6.86
N GLY A 109 -5.38 13.93 -6.88
CA GLY A 109 -5.46 13.11 -8.12
C GLY A 109 -6.83 13.11 -8.80
N TRP A 110 -7.91 12.85 -8.05
CA TRP A 110 -9.27 12.84 -8.62
C TRP A 110 -9.85 14.24 -8.82
N ARG A 111 -9.45 15.23 -8.02
CA ARG A 111 -9.89 16.64 -8.16
C ARG A 111 -9.22 17.31 -9.34
N ALA A 112 -7.93 17.06 -9.53
CA ALA A 112 -7.16 17.47 -10.68
C ALA A 112 -7.70 16.79 -11.94
N LEU A 113 -8.01 15.49 -11.90
CA LEU A 113 -8.70 14.80 -13.01
C LEU A 113 -10.09 15.37 -13.27
N ALA A 114 -10.90 15.62 -12.24
CA ALA A 114 -12.24 16.20 -12.39
C ALA A 114 -12.18 17.64 -12.93
N ALA A 115 -11.23 18.45 -12.45
CA ALA A 115 -10.99 19.81 -12.91
C ALA A 115 -10.40 19.85 -14.32
N ALA A 116 -9.56 18.87 -14.70
CA ALA A 116 -9.05 18.72 -16.06
C ALA A 116 -10.14 18.21 -17.02
N ALA A 117 -10.95 17.23 -16.59
CA ALA A 117 -12.08 16.69 -17.34
C ALA A 117 -13.19 17.72 -17.59
N ALA A 118 -13.44 18.61 -16.62
CA ALA A 118 -14.41 19.70 -16.75
C ALA A 118 -13.97 20.77 -17.77
N ARG A 119 -12.68 20.84 -18.12
CA ARG A 119 -12.12 21.83 -19.04
C ARG A 119 -11.93 21.30 -20.48
N LEU A 120 -12.18 20.02 -20.74
CA LEU A 120 -11.88 19.39 -22.02
C LEU A 120 -13.14 19.13 -22.88
N PRO A 121 -13.10 19.39 -24.20
CA PRO A 121 -14.17 19.06 -25.13
C PRO A 121 -14.35 17.53 -25.25
N GLU A 122 -15.58 17.09 -25.57
CA GLU A 122 -16.01 15.69 -25.52
C GLU A 122 -15.18 14.70 -26.35
N GLY A 123 -14.47 15.19 -27.37
CA GLY A 123 -13.55 14.39 -28.19
C GLY A 123 -12.27 13.93 -27.48
N ASP A 124 -11.78 14.70 -26.50
CA ASP A 124 -10.46 14.50 -25.89
C ASP A 124 -10.50 13.73 -24.56
N ARG A 125 -11.70 13.32 -24.10
CA ARG A 125 -11.87 12.54 -22.87
C ARG A 125 -11.09 11.20 -22.88
N ARG A 126 -10.72 10.69 -24.06
CA ARG A 126 -9.89 9.48 -24.22
C ARG A 126 -8.42 9.68 -23.83
N LEU A 127 -7.89 10.91 -23.85
CA LEU A 127 -6.54 11.23 -23.37
C LEU A 127 -6.43 11.15 -21.84
N LEU A 128 -7.52 11.43 -21.12
CA LEU A 128 -7.57 11.32 -19.64
C LEU A 128 -7.47 9.87 -19.15
N ALA A 129 -7.75 8.87 -20.01
CA ALA A 129 -7.52 7.46 -19.66
C ALA A 129 -6.02 7.14 -19.51
N GLY A 130 -5.13 7.98 -20.05
CA GLY A 130 -3.68 7.93 -19.82
C GLY A 130 -3.19 8.86 -18.70
N ALA A 131 -4.08 9.62 -18.04
CA ALA A 131 -3.72 10.49 -16.93
C ALA A 131 -3.59 9.75 -15.59
N ILE A 132 -3.95 8.46 -15.57
CA ILE A 132 -3.71 7.57 -14.44
C ILE A 132 -2.51 6.68 -14.80
N CYS A 133 -1.32 7.26 -14.63
CA CYS A 133 -0.22 6.55 -14.01
C CYS A 133 -0.54 6.52 -12.50
#